data_AF-A0A1I2B054-F1
#
_entry.id   AF-A0A1I2B054-F1
#
_cell.length_a   1.000
_cell.length_b   1.000
_cell.length_c   1.000
_cell.angle_alpha   90.00
_cell.angle_beta   90.00
_cell.angle_gamma   90.00
#
_symmetry.space_group_name_H-M   'P 1'
#
loop_
_entity.id
_entity.type
_entity.pdbx_description
1 polymer ?
#
loop_
_entity_poly.entity_id
_entity_poly.type
_entity_poly.pdbx_seq_one_letter_code
_entity_poly.pdbx_strand_id
1 'polypeptide(L)'
;MTLPLRQAEQNFLNRYVEWLELVKEGLSSIVYFYREGFIESGDRLLHQMIDGFEPFSMETMTMRYLFGNVPEYQEEMKSIHHILEQTKEGLSDNTITDRMFYVTATFIPAFERWTVIAHVVRERAVGEQATNSFYGEEYEKRE
;
A
#
# COMPACT_ATOMS: atom_id res chain seq x y z
N MET A 1 -22.63 -4.06 9.78
CA MET A 1 -22.86 -4.89 8.58
C MET A 1 -22.08 -4.24 7.44
N THR A 2 -20.88 -4.75 7.15
CA THR A 2 -20.14 -4.42 5.92
C THR A 2 -20.68 -5.31 4.81
N LEU A 3 -21.12 -4.72 3.70
CA LEU A 3 -21.54 -5.49 2.54
C LEU A 3 -20.31 -6.17 1.92
N PRO A 4 -20.45 -7.39 1.36
CA PRO A 4 -19.36 -8.05 0.68
C PRO A 4 -18.81 -7.16 -0.44
N LEU A 5 -17.48 -7.12 -0.59
CA LEU A 5 -16.85 -6.32 -1.63
C LEU A 5 -17.32 -6.77 -3.02
N ARG A 6 -17.55 -5.79 -3.90
CA ARG A 6 -17.81 -6.05 -5.32
C ARG A 6 -16.54 -6.59 -5.97
N GLN A 7 -16.67 -7.37 -7.06
CA GLN A 7 -15.53 -7.89 -7.82
C GLN A 7 -14.51 -6.81 -8.20
N ALA A 8 -14.97 -5.60 -8.54
CA ALA A 8 -14.10 -4.48 -8.88
C ALA A 8 -13.22 -4.00 -7.70
N GLU A 9 -13.76 -4.01 -6.48
CA GLU A 9 -13.05 -3.62 -5.26
C GLU A 9 -12.00 -4.67 -4.86
N GLN A 10 -12.31 -5.95 -5.07
CA GLN A 10 -11.35 -7.05 -4.89
C GLN A 10 -10.21 -6.97 -5.91
N ASN A 11 -10.54 -6.78 -7.18
CA ASN A 11 -9.52 -6.60 -8.23
C ASN A 11 -8.67 -5.35 -7.99
N PHE A 12 -9.24 -4.31 -7.38
CA PHE A 12 -8.49 -3.15 -6.92
C PHE A 12 -7.54 -3.52 -5.78
N LEU A 13 -8.03 -4.17 -4.71
CA LEU A 13 -7.20 -4.58 -3.57
C LEU A 13 -6.08 -5.53 -3.96
N ASN A 14 -6.32 -6.48 -4.86
CA ASN A 14 -5.30 -7.41 -5.33
C ASN A 14 -4.17 -6.66 -6.04
N ARG A 15 -4.51 -5.79 -7.00
CA ARG A 15 -3.52 -4.95 -7.69
C ARG A 15 -2.78 -4.02 -6.72
N TYR A 16 -3.49 -3.50 -5.73
CA TYR A 16 -2.89 -2.61 -4.74
C TYR A 16 -1.86 -3.32 -3.86
N VAL A 17 -2.20 -4.50 -3.36
CA VAL A 17 -1.29 -5.33 -2.56
C VAL A 17 -0.10 -5.79 -3.40
N GLU A 18 -0.33 -6.24 -4.64
CA GLU A 18 0.76 -6.59 -5.56
C GLU A 18 1.71 -5.42 -5.82
N TRP A 19 1.17 -4.22 -5.98
CA TRP A 19 1.97 -3.01 -6.13
C TRP A 19 2.78 -2.69 -4.87
N LEU A 20 2.19 -2.83 -3.67
CA LEU A 20 2.90 -2.61 -2.41
C LEU A 20 4.09 -3.56 -2.23
N GLU A 21 3.94 -4.83 -2.62
CA GLU A 21 5.04 -5.80 -2.60
C GLU A 21 6.14 -5.42 -3.60
N LEU A 22 5.78 -4.99 -4.81
CA LEU A 22 6.74 -4.50 -5.79
C LEU A 22 7.51 -3.28 -5.28
N VAL A 23 6.85 -2.37 -4.55
CA VAL A 23 7.53 -1.22 -3.94
C VAL A 23 8.54 -1.69 -2.89
N LYS A 24 8.19 -2.66 -2.03
CA LYS A 24 9.12 -3.20 -1.02
C LYS A 24 10.37 -3.81 -1.67
N GLU A 25 10.21 -4.55 -2.76
CA GLU A 25 11.33 -5.07 -3.55
C GLU A 25 12.16 -3.94 -4.17
N GLY A 26 11.49 -2.91 -4.69
CA GLY A 26 12.11 -1.70 -5.22
C GLY A 26 12.94 -0.95 -4.17
N LEU A 27 12.45 -0.82 -2.94
CA LEU A 27 13.17 -0.18 -1.83
C LEU A 27 14.47 -0.89 -1.49
N SER A 28 14.50 -2.22 -1.54
CA SER A 28 15.73 -3.00 -1.36
C SER A 28 16.76 -2.68 -2.45
N SER A 29 16.29 -2.50 -3.69
CA SER A 29 17.14 -2.12 -4.83
C SER A 29 17.65 -0.69 -4.71
N ILE A 30 16.84 0.24 -4.20
CA ILE A 30 17.23 1.64 -3.93
C ILE A 30 18.35 1.70 -2.88
N VAL A 31 18.21 0.96 -1.78
CA VAL A 31 19.26 0.85 -0.74
C VAL A 31 20.55 0.28 -1.33
N TYR A 32 20.45 -0.75 -2.19
CA TYR A 32 21.60 -1.28 -2.91
C TYR A 32 22.27 -0.20 -3.77
N PHE A 33 21.52 0.56 -4.58
CA PHE A 33 22.09 1.63 -5.40
C PHE A 33 22.82 2.68 -4.56
N TYR A 34 22.24 3.13 -3.45
CA TYR A 34 22.92 4.08 -2.57
C TYR A 34 24.16 3.49 -1.93
N ARG A 35 24.14 2.22 -1.52
CA ARG A 35 25.33 1.57 -0.97
C ARG A 35 26.49 1.50 -1.98
N GLU A 36 26.18 1.28 -3.26
CA GLU A 36 27.17 1.20 -4.33
C GLU A 36 27.55 2.58 -4.93
N GLY A 37 27.01 3.68 -4.41
CA GLY A 37 27.32 5.03 -4.89
C GLY A 37 26.50 5.51 -6.10
N PHE A 38 25.51 4.72 -6.56
CA PHE A 38 24.66 5.04 -7.71
C PHE A 38 23.46 5.93 -7.31
N ILE A 39 23.75 7.17 -6.89
CA ILE A 39 22.73 8.11 -6.38
C ILE A 39 21.62 8.35 -7.40
N GLU A 40 21.96 8.72 -8.63
CA GLU A 40 20.96 9.05 -9.67
C GLU A 40 20.03 7.87 -9.99
N SER A 41 20.57 6.64 -9.98
CA SER A 41 19.77 5.43 -10.21
C SER A 41 18.84 5.15 -9.03
N GLY A 42 19.33 5.32 -7.80
CA GLY A 42 18.52 5.20 -6.59
C GLY A 42 17.39 6.22 -6.54
N ASP A 43 17.70 7.49 -6.81
CA ASP A 43 16.72 8.58 -6.85
C ASP A 43 15.65 8.36 -7.92
N ARG A 44 16.08 7.97 -9.13
CA ARG A 44 15.16 7.69 -10.24
C ARG A 44 14.21 6.57 -9.88
N LEU A 45 14.72 5.48 -9.33
CA LEU A 45 13.88 4.35 -8.93
C LEU A 45 12.94 4.74 -7.79
N LEU A 46 13.41 5.51 -6.82
CA LEU A 46 12.58 6.02 -5.72
C LEU A 46 11.44 6.89 -6.24
N HIS A 47 11.70 7.85 -7.12
CA HIS A 47 10.65 8.66 -7.73
C HIS A 47 9.66 7.81 -8.54
N GLN A 48 10.13 6.83 -9.31
CA GLN A 48 9.25 5.92 -10.06
C GLN A 48 8.31 5.14 -9.14
N MET A 49 8.80 4.67 -7.98
CA MET A 49 7.96 3.98 -7.00
C MET A 49 6.94 4.92 -6.39
N ILE A 50 7.33 6.15 -6.05
CA ILE A 50 6.42 7.14 -5.46
C ILE A 50 5.35 7.57 -6.48
N ASP A 51 5.72 7.83 -7.74
CA ASP A 51 4.78 8.23 -8.78
C ASP A 51 3.81 7.10 -9.13
N GLY A 52 4.25 5.84 -9.02
CA GLY A 52 3.37 4.67 -9.12
C GLY A 52 2.24 4.62 -8.08
N PHE A 53 2.30 5.43 -7.03
CA PHE A 53 1.25 5.51 -6.01
C PHE A 53 0.07 6.40 -6.39
N GLU A 54 0.24 7.30 -7.37
CA GLU A 54 -0.80 8.28 -7.76
C GLU A 54 -2.19 7.65 -8.01
N PRO A 55 -2.32 6.48 -8.69
CA PRO A 55 -3.61 5.82 -8.89
C PRO A 55 -4.31 5.37 -7.59
N PHE A 56 -3.57 5.30 -6.48
CA PHE A 56 -4.01 4.82 -5.18
C PHE A 56 -4.13 5.93 -4.13
N SER A 57 -4.30 7.18 -4.58
CA SER A 57 -4.42 8.31 -3.65
C SER A 57 -5.65 8.21 -2.74
N MET A 58 -5.59 8.88 -1.58
CA MET A 58 -6.72 9.06 -0.66
C MET A 58 -7.96 9.69 -1.30
N GLU A 59 -7.79 10.38 -2.44
CA GLU A 59 -8.88 11.00 -3.18
C GLU A 59 -9.68 9.96 -3.98
N THR A 60 -9.10 8.79 -4.25
CA THR A 60 -9.80 7.69 -4.90
C THR A 60 -10.91 7.17 -3.98
N MET A 61 -12.15 7.25 -4.45
CA MET A 61 -13.34 6.79 -3.71
C MET A 61 -13.18 5.35 -3.19
N THR A 62 -12.52 4.47 -3.95
CA THR A 62 -12.26 3.09 -3.56
C THR A 62 -11.32 3.00 -2.35
N MET A 63 -10.25 3.78 -2.30
CA MET A 63 -9.34 3.82 -1.13
C MET A 63 -10.07 4.30 0.11
N ARG A 64 -10.83 5.38 0.00
CA ARG A 64 -11.63 5.91 1.11
C ARG A 64 -12.69 4.90 1.58
N TYR A 65 -13.32 4.17 0.66
CA TYR A 65 -14.29 3.15 1.02
C TYR A 65 -13.65 1.96 1.77
N LEU A 66 -12.51 1.48 1.29
CA LEU A 66 -11.83 0.29 1.81
C LEU A 66 -11.11 0.54 3.14
N PHE A 67 -10.45 1.70 3.27
CA PHE A 67 -9.60 2.00 4.42
C PHE A 67 -10.19 3.08 5.33
N GLY A 68 -11.19 3.83 4.86
CA GLY A 68 -11.73 4.99 5.57
C GLY A 68 -12.69 4.68 6.72
N ASN A 69 -13.10 3.43 6.93
CA ASN A 69 -14.06 3.11 8.01
C ASN A 69 -13.40 2.70 9.32
N VAL A 70 -12.07 2.55 9.33
CA VAL A 70 -11.28 2.15 10.51
C VAL A 70 -10.30 3.29 10.81
N PRO A 71 -10.44 3.98 11.96
CA PRO A 71 -9.60 5.13 12.30
C PRO A 71 -8.10 4.85 12.20
N GLU A 72 -7.67 3.67 12.64
CA GLU A 72 -6.26 3.25 12.60
C GLU A 72 -5.74 3.15 11.16
N TYR A 73 -6.56 2.67 10.22
CA TYR A 73 -6.17 2.56 8.82
C TYR A 73 -6.13 3.92 8.15
N GLN A 74 -7.02 4.84 8.53
CA GLN A 74 -6.96 6.22 8.05
C GLN A 74 -5.67 6.92 8.48
N GLU A 75 -5.27 6.77 9.74
CA GLU A 75 -4.05 7.41 10.24
C GLU A 75 -2.80 6.84 9.56
N GLU A 76 -2.71 5.52 9.35
CA GLU A 76 -1.57 4.95 8.62
C GLU A 76 -1.56 5.40 7.15
N MET A 77 -2.74 5.50 6.51
CA MET A 77 -2.86 5.98 5.14
C MET A 77 -2.38 7.44 5.02
N LYS A 78 -2.78 8.32 5.95
CA LYS A 78 -2.27 9.71 6.00
C LYS A 78 -0.76 9.74 6.21
N SER A 79 -0.24 8.90 7.10
CA SER A 79 1.20 8.81 7.39
C SER A 79 2.00 8.47 6.14
N ILE A 80 1.57 7.48 5.35
CA ILE A 80 2.23 7.14 4.09
C ILE A 80 2.16 8.26 3.07
N HIS A 81 0.99 8.88 2.91
CA HIS A 81 0.85 10.01 2.01
C HIS A 81 1.80 11.15 2.36
N HIS A 82 1.91 11.47 3.64
CA HIS A 82 2.84 12.48 4.13
C HIS A 82 4.30 12.13 3.84
N ILE A 83 4.69 10.87 4.07
CA ILE A 83 6.04 10.37 3.77
C ILE A 83 6.35 10.49 2.26
N LEU A 84 5.38 10.14 1.40
CA LEU A 84 5.52 10.24 -0.05
C LEU A 84 5.68 11.69 -0.52
N GLU A 85 4.87 12.61 0.00
CA GLU A 85 4.96 14.04 -0.28
C GLU A 85 6.32 14.62 0.13
N GLN A 86 6.76 14.35 1.38
CA GLN A 86 8.05 14.81 1.87
C GLN A 86 9.23 14.31 1.03
N THR A 87 9.11 13.10 0.46
CA THR A 87 10.18 12.51 -0.33
C THR A 87 10.27 13.10 -1.72
N LYS A 88 9.14 13.46 -2.32
CA LYS A 88 9.13 14.22 -3.59
C LYS A 88 9.85 15.56 -3.45
N GLU A 89 9.77 16.18 -2.28
CA GLU A 89 10.33 17.51 -2.01
C GLU A 89 11.78 17.47 -1.49
N GLY A 90 12.17 16.42 -0.76
CA GLY A 90 13.27 16.49 0.20
C GLY A 90 14.60 15.81 -0.17
N LEU A 91 14.78 15.28 -1.37
CA LEU A 91 15.97 14.47 -1.68
C LEU A 91 17.17 15.25 -2.23
N SER A 92 16.98 16.38 -2.92
CA SER A 92 18.03 17.00 -3.76
C SER A 92 19.32 17.37 -3.02
N ASP A 93 19.22 17.78 -1.75
CA ASP A 93 20.34 18.37 -1.00
C ASP A 93 20.97 17.40 0.02
N ASN A 94 20.47 16.17 0.08
CA ASN A 94 20.90 15.17 1.07
C ASN A 94 22.12 14.37 0.60
N THR A 95 23.00 14.00 1.56
CA THR A 95 24.10 13.08 1.27
C THR A 95 23.58 11.67 0.99
N ILE A 96 24.39 10.83 0.35
CA ILE A 96 24.03 9.43 0.08
C ILE A 96 23.71 8.65 1.36
N THR A 97 24.41 8.95 2.46
CA THR A 97 24.18 8.35 3.77
C THR A 97 22.83 8.79 4.34
N ASP A 98 22.48 10.07 4.22
CA ASP A 98 21.19 10.59 4.68
C ASP A 98 20.03 9.97 3.90
N ARG A 99 20.18 9.82 2.57
CA ARG A 99 19.18 9.17 1.71
C ARG A 99 18.99 7.70 2.05
N MET A 100 20.09 6.96 2.24
CA MET A 100 20.03 5.56 2.64
C MET A 100 19.40 5.41 4.04
N PHE A 101 19.76 6.27 4.99
CA PHE A 101 19.15 6.28 6.31
C PHE A 101 17.65 6.58 6.22
N TYR A 102 17.25 7.59 5.44
CA TYR A 102 15.85 7.93 5.23
C TYR A 102 15.05 6.74 4.65
N VAL A 103 15.60 6.07 3.62
CA VAL A 103 14.91 4.91 3.02
C VAL A 103 14.74 3.77 4.02
N THR A 104 15.80 3.45 4.77
CA THR A 104 15.81 2.31 5.70
C THR A 104 15.09 2.57 7.02
N ALA A 105 15.12 3.80 7.53
CA ALA A 105 14.51 4.18 8.81
C ALA A 105 13.06 4.66 8.67
N THR A 106 12.67 5.18 7.50
CA THR A 106 11.35 5.79 7.29
C THR A 106 10.53 5.04 6.25
N PHE A 107 11.03 4.91 5.02
CA PHE A 107 10.23 4.33 3.91
C PHE A 107 9.91 2.87 4.11
N ILE A 108 10.94 2.04 4.32
CA ILE A 108 10.75 0.59 4.43
C ILE A 108 9.77 0.25 5.57
N PRO A 109 9.96 0.75 6.80
CA PRO A 109 9.04 0.44 7.90
C PRO A 109 7.60 0.92 7.64
N ALA A 110 7.42 2.07 7.00
CA ALA A 110 6.08 2.59 6.69
C ALA A 110 5.37 1.69 5.67
N PHE A 111 6.04 1.34 4.57
CA PHE A 111 5.49 0.47 3.56
C PHE A 111 5.23 -0.95 4.08
N GLU A 112 6.08 -1.49 4.96
CA GLU A 112 5.85 -2.78 5.62
C GLU A 112 4.56 -2.79 6.43
N ARG A 113 4.37 -1.82 7.34
CA ARG A 113 3.17 -1.73 8.17
C ARG A 113 1.91 -1.62 7.34
N TRP A 114 1.95 -0.80 6.31
CA TRP A 114 0.79 -0.59 5.45
C TRP A 114 0.46 -1.78 4.56
N THR A 115 1.49 -2.49 4.08
CA THR A 115 1.30 -3.74 3.34
C THR A 115 0.58 -4.76 4.21
N VAL A 116 0.95 -4.89 5.49
CA VAL A 116 0.23 -5.75 6.45
C VAL A 116 -1.23 -5.33 6.59
N ILE A 117 -1.53 -4.03 6.71
CA ILE A 117 -2.91 -3.53 6.79
C ILE A 117 -3.69 -3.87 5.51
N ALA A 118 -3.10 -3.64 4.33
CA ALA A 118 -3.73 -3.95 3.05
C ALA A 118 -4.04 -5.45 2.90
N HIS A 119 -3.14 -6.32 3.35
CA HIS A 119 -3.38 -7.76 3.42
C HIS A 119 -4.54 -8.12 4.36
N VAL A 120 -4.58 -7.54 5.56
CA VAL A 120 -5.68 -7.79 6.52
C VAL A 120 -7.03 -7.35 5.95
N VAL A 121 -7.09 -6.19 5.29
CA VAL A 121 -8.31 -5.70 4.63
C VAL A 121 -8.75 -6.66 3.52
N ARG A 122 -7.80 -7.14 2.70
CA ARG A 122 -8.07 -8.12 1.64
C ARG A 122 -8.58 -9.45 2.22
N GLU A 123 -7.96 -9.97 3.27
CA GLU A 123 -8.34 -11.24 3.90
C GLU A 123 -9.73 -11.18 4.54
N ARG A 124 -10.06 -10.08 5.23
CA ARG A 124 -11.41 -9.87 5.79
C ARG A 124 -12.47 -9.84 4.70
N ALA A 125 -12.18 -9.17 3.59
CA ALA A 125 -13.10 -9.12 2.46
C ALA A 125 -13.36 -10.49 1.82
N VAL A 126 -12.38 -11.40 1.83
CA VAL A 126 -12.53 -12.78 1.32
C VAL A 126 -13.22 -13.69 2.35
N GLY A 127 -12.87 -13.57 3.63
CA GLY A 127 -13.44 -14.37 4.71
C GLY A 127 -14.93 -14.13 4.94
N GLU A 128 -15.42 -12.90 4.77
CA GLU A 128 -16.85 -12.55 4.86
C GLU A 128 -17.68 -13.09 3.68
N GLN A 129 -17.06 -13.39 2.53
CA GLN A 129 -17.75 -14.00 1.40
C GLN A 129 -17.87 -15.52 1.56
N ALA A 130 -16.86 -16.19 2.12
CA ALA A 130 -16.92 -17.62 2.37
C ALA A 130 -18.03 -17.99 3.37
N THR A 131 -18.24 -17.16 4.40
CA THR A 131 -19.34 -17.35 5.36
C THR A 131 -20.71 -17.02 4.75
N ASN A 132 -20.85 -15.94 3.96
CA ASN A 132 -22.12 -15.63 3.29
C ASN A 132 -22.49 -16.64 2.20
N SER A 133 -21.52 -17.21 1.48
CA SER A 133 -21.74 -18.29 0.50
C SER A 133 -22.23 -19.57 1.18
N PHE A 134 -21.74 -19.87 2.39
CA PHE A 134 -22.13 -21.06 3.14
C PHE A 134 -23.57 -21.00 3.66
N TYR A 135 -24.04 -19.82 4.07
CA TYR A 135 -25.44 -19.63 4.52
C TYR A 135 -26.44 -19.37 3.38
N GLY A 136 -25.97 -19.07 2.16
CA GLY A 136 -26.84 -18.82 1.00
C GLY A 136 -27.40 -20.10 0.35
N GLU A 137 -26.74 -21.24 0.47
CA GLU A 137 -27.15 -22.48 -0.22
C GLU A 137 -28.17 -23.32 0.58
N GLU A 138 -28.36 -23.08 1.89
CA GLU A 138 -29.30 -23.87 2.70
C GLU A 138 -30.77 -23.42 2.64
N TYR A 139 -31.06 -22.24 2.07
CA TYR A 139 -32.42 -21.69 2.01
C TYR A 139 -33.17 -21.96 0.70
N GLU A 140 -32.53 -22.49 -0.34
CA GLU A 140 -33.18 -22.75 -1.65
C GLU A 140 -33.71 -24.19 -1.83
N LYS A 141 -33.65 -25.04 -0.80
CA LYS A 141 -34.20 -26.43 -0.85
C LYS A 141 -35.46 -26.66 -0.02
N ARG A 142 -36.21 -25.59 0.29
CA ARG A 142 -37.52 -25.70 0.96
C ARG A 142 -38.57 -24.81 0.29
N GLU A 143 -38.91 -25.11 -0.95
CA GLU A 143 -40.24 -24.84 -1.51
C GLU A 143 -40.73 -26.05 -2.30
#